data_AF-R8N318-F1
#
_entry.id   AF-R8N318-F1
#
_cell.length_a   1.000
_cell.length_b   1.000
_cell.length_c   1.000
_cell.angle_alpha   90.00
_cell.angle_beta   90.00
_cell.angle_gamma   90.00
#
_symmetry.space_group_name_H-M   'P 1'
#
loop_
_entity.id
_entity.type
_entity.pdbx_description
1 polymer ?
#
loop_
_entity_poly.entity_id
_entity_poly.type
_entity_poly.pdbx_seq_one_letter_code
_entity_poly.pdbx_strand_id
1 'polypeptide(L)'
;MHALELGGLLNETEGSYYPTCMVITANEGEKLYNLCEPLIKTALNIIEKHSNQIDAMSKRIDTFNHLPKESYSLLLYSGVLLDFGQIINIEENYLETERPLRNNKRYYYAIIEQEQTDKESFGMYGNTYLDLGEYQIGLYGNTRYTTLNLITANKETFEEYFHDAITDINYTKNN
;
A
#
# COMPACT_ATOMS: atom_id res chain seq x y z
N MET A 1 15.37 0.76 25.74
CA MET A 1 16.37 -0.14 25.13
C MET A 1 15.96 -1.60 25.28
N HIS A 2 15.81 -2.12 26.50
CA HIS A 2 15.44 -3.53 26.77
C HIS A 2 14.20 -4.07 26.02
N ALA A 3 13.16 -3.25 25.80
CA ALA A 3 11.97 -3.65 25.04
C ALA A 3 12.21 -3.78 23.52
N LEU A 4 13.11 -2.97 22.95
CA LEU A 4 13.44 -2.99 21.52
C LEU A 4 14.37 -4.16 21.19
N GLU A 5 15.31 -4.48 22.08
CA GLU A 5 16.14 -5.69 22.00
C GLU A 5 15.31 -6.96 22.17
N LEU A 6 14.47 -7.04 23.20
CA LEU A 6 13.54 -8.18 23.40
C LEU A 6 12.57 -8.34 22.21
N GLY A 7 12.16 -7.23 21.60
CA GLY A 7 11.31 -7.22 20.40
C GLY A 7 12.05 -7.56 19.11
N GLY A 8 13.37 -7.77 19.15
CA GLY A 8 14.20 -8.07 17.99
C GLY A 8 14.33 -6.93 16.98
N LEU A 9 14.16 -5.68 17.43
CA LEU A 9 14.27 -4.46 16.61
C LEU A 9 15.66 -3.82 16.66
N LEU A 10 16.47 -4.16 17.66
CA LEU A 10 17.87 -3.75 17.81
C LEU A 10 18.75 -4.97 18.05
N ASN A 11 19.95 -4.95 17.46
CA ASN A 11 21.03 -5.88 17.76
C ASN A 11 22.22 -5.09 18.33
N GLU A 12 22.86 -5.63 19.36
CA GLU A 12 24.13 -5.11 19.87
C GLU A 12 25.30 -5.82 19.17
N THR A 13 26.19 -5.04 18.57
CA THR A 13 27.43 -5.51 17.97
C THR A 13 28.56 -4.63 18.48
N GLU A 14 29.55 -5.23 19.15
CA GLU A 14 30.73 -4.51 19.68
C GLU A 14 30.39 -3.31 20.59
N GLY A 15 29.34 -3.44 21.43
CA GLY A 15 28.91 -2.37 22.34
C GLY A 15 28.11 -1.24 21.68
N SER A 16 27.79 -1.38 20.39
CA SER A 16 26.96 -0.44 19.62
C SER A 16 25.64 -1.09 19.21
N TYR A 17 24.56 -0.32 19.23
CA TYR A 17 23.23 -0.79 18.83
C TYR A 17 22.93 -0.45 17.38
N TYR A 18 22.46 -1.45 16.64
CA TYR A 18 22.05 -1.32 15.24
C TYR A 18 20.61 -1.78 15.05
N PRO A 19 19.80 -1.07 14.26
CA PRO A 19 18.46 -1.52 13.92
C PRO A 19 18.53 -2.82 13.11
N THR A 20 17.64 -3.75 13.41
CA THR A 20 17.46 -5.00 12.65
C THR A 20 16.52 -4.82 11.46
N CYS A 21 16.15 -3.59 11.18
CA CYS A 21 15.23 -3.17 10.13
C CYS A 21 15.81 -1.96 9.41
N MET A 22 15.31 -1.70 8.20
CA MET A 22 15.77 -0.58 7.41
C MET A 22 15.36 0.74 8.08
N VAL A 23 16.29 1.69 8.18
CA VAL A 23 16.02 3.06 8.63
C VAL A 23 16.39 3.98 7.47
N ILE A 24 15.44 4.79 7.00
CA ILE A 24 15.62 5.65 5.82
C ILE A 24 15.26 7.08 6.20
N THR A 25 16.23 7.98 6.09
CA THR A 25 16.02 9.43 6.23
C THR A 25 15.38 10.05 4.98
N ALA A 26 14.89 11.28 5.07
CA ALA A 26 14.34 12.04 3.96
C ALA A 26 15.31 12.14 2.77
N ASN A 27 16.57 12.46 3.07
CA ASN A 27 17.65 12.54 2.08
C ASN A 27 17.99 11.18 1.44
N GLU A 28 17.95 10.10 2.21
CA GLU A 28 18.16 8.74 1.67
C GLU A 28 16.97 8.28 0.83
N GLY A 29 15.76 8.72 1.15
CA GLY A 29 14.55 8.43 0.40
C GLY A 29 14.63 8.88 -1.06
N GLU A 30 15.13 10.09 -1.32
CA GLU A 30 15.35 10.58 -2.69
C GLU A 30 16.34 9.70 -3.46
N LYS A 31 17.44 9.29 -2.80
CA LYS A 31 18.43 8.39 -3.41
C LYS A 31 17.84 7.01 -3.70
N LEU A 32 17.05 6.49 -2.76
CA LEU A 32 16.36 5.21 -2.93
C LEU A 32 15.37 5.25 -4.10
N TYR A 33 14.59 6.33 -4.20
CA TYR A 33 13.67 6.53 -5.31
C TYR A 33 14.42 6.52 -6.66
N ASN A 34 15.50 7.29 -6.77
CA ASN A 34 16.32 7.36 -7.98
C ASN A 34 17.00 6.03 -8.33
N LEU A 35 17.35 5.22 -7.33
CA LEU A 35 17.88 3.88 -7.54
C LEU A 35 16.81 2.90 -8.05
N CYS A 36 15.58 3.01 -7.54
CA CYS A 36 14.47 2.14 -7.90
C CYS A 36 13.84 2.53 -9.25
N GLU A 37 13.89 3.79 -9.67
CA GLU A 37 13.22 4.27 -10.87
C GLU A 37 13.58 3.47 -12.15
N PRO A 38 14.86 3.14 -12.44
CA PRO A 38 15.22 2.30 -13.58
C PRO A 38 14.65 0.88 -13.48
N LEU A 39 14.63 0.28 -12.29
CA LEU A 39 14.10 -1.06 -12.05
C LEU A 39 12.59 -1.10 -12.30
N ILE A 40 11.89 -0.08 -11.81
CA ILE A 40 10.44 0.09 -12.03
C ILE A 40 10.16 0.27 -13.52
N LYS A 41 10.93 1.10 -14.23
CA LYS A 41 10.79 1.25 -15.70
C LYS A 41 10.93 -0.07 -16.43
N THR A 42 11.89 -0.91 -16.04
CA THR A 42 12.02 -2.27 -16.60
C THR A 42 10.80 -3.13 -16.32
N ALA A 43 10.28 -3.12 -15.08
CA ALA A 43 9.07 -3.86 -14.72
C ALA A 43 7.84 -3.39 -15.50
N LEU A 44 7.67 -2.08 -15.66
CA LEU A 44 6.58 -1.47 -16.44
C LEU A 44 6.64 -1.91 -17.90
N ASN A 45 7.82 -1.93 -18.52
CA ASN A 45 7.98 -2.40 -19.90
C ASN A 45 7.56 -3.87 -20.07
N ILE A 46 7.81 -4.71 -19.07
CA ILE A 46 7.36 -6.11 -19.07
C ILE A 46 5.83 -6.16 -18.99
N ILE A 47 5.21 -5.41 -18.08
CA ILE A 47 3.75 -5.35 -17.95
C ILE A 47 3.11 -4.85 -19.25
N GLU A 48 3.66 -3.80 -19.85
CA GLU A 48 3.18 -3.23 -21.11
C GLU A 48 3.26 -4.24 -22.25
N LYS A 49 4.39 -4.95 -22.38
CA LYS A 49 4.59 -6.02 -23.36
C LYS A 49 3.54 -7.13 -23.24
N HIS A 50 3.09 -7.42 -22.02
CA HIS A 50 2.09 -8.45 -21.74
C HIS A 50 0.65 -7.90 -21.63
N SER A 51 0.44 -6.59 -21.82
CA SER A 51 -0.84 -5.93 -21.59
C SER A 51 -2.00 -6.49 -22.41
N ASN A 52 -1.76 -6.80 -23.69
CA ASN A 52 -2.77 -7.41 -24.57
C ASN A 52 -3.14 -8.84 -24.13
N GLN A 53 -2.18 -9.60 -23.59
CA GLN A 53 -2.43 -10.94 -23.08
C GLN A 53 -3.25 -10.88 -21.78
N ILE A 54 -2.90 -9.96 -20.88
CA ILE A 54 -3.65 -9.69 -19.65
C ILE A 54 -5.10 -9.32 -19.99
N ASP A 55 -5.30 -8.43 -20.97
CA ASP A 55 -6.63 -8.02 -21.40
C ASP A 55 -7.44 -9.21 -21.98
N ALA A 56 -6.85 -9.97 -22.90
CA ALA A 56 -7.48 -11.16 -23.47
C ALA A 56 -7.84 -12.22 -22.41
N MET A 57 -6.99 -12.40 -21.39
CA MET A 57 -7.28 -13.28 -20.26
C MET A 57 -8.39 -12.73 -19.38
N SER A 58 -8.42 -11.43 -19.13
CA SER A 58 -9.47 -10.79 -18.32
C SER A 58 -10.86 -10.98 -18.91
N LYS A 59 -10.97 -11.03 -20.24
CA LYS A 59 -12.23 -11.29 -20.96
C LYS A 59 -12.78 -12.70 -20.80
N ARG A 60 -12.00 -13.63 -20.23
CA ARG A 60 -12.48 -14.96 -19.84
C ARG A 60 -13.24 -14.96 -18.52
N ILE A 61 -13.20 -13.86 -17.76
CA ILE A 61 -13.99 -13.67 -16.55
C ILE A 61 -15.34 -13.10 -16.98
N ASP A 62 -16.42 -13.86 -16.77
CA ASP A 62 -17.76 -13.52 -17.24
C ASP A 62 -18.18 -12.09 -16.89
N THR A 63 -17.91 -11.65 -15.66
CA THR A 63 -18.18 -10.29 -15.18
C THR A 63 -17.49 -9.20 -16.00
N PHE A 64 -16.26 -9.45 -16.48
CA PHE A 64 -15.46 -8.45 -17.22
C PHE A 64 -15.66 -8.51 -18.73
N ASN A 65 -16.18 -9.61 -19.26
CA ASN A 65 -16.31 -9.82 -20.70
C ASN A 65 -17.06 -8.67 -21.39
N HIS A 66 -18.15 -8.20 -20.76
CA HIS A 66 -19.02 -7.15 -21.30
C HIS A 66 -18.61 -5.72 -20.95
N LEU A 67 -17.65 -5.53 -20.04
CA LEU A 67 -17.23 -4.20 -19.59
C LEU A 67 -16.10 -3.65 -20.47
N PRO A 68 -16.00 -2.34 -20.71
CA PRO A 68 -14.81 -1.77 -21.32
C PRO A 68 -13.61 -1.93 -20.37
N LYS A 69 -12.40 -2.08 -20.92
CA LYS A 69 -11.18 -2.34 -20.14
C LYS A 69 -10.96 -1.28 -19.06
N GLU A 70 -11.27 -0.04 -19.38
CA GLU A 70 -11.13 1.13 -18.53
C GLU A 70 -11.91 1.01 -17.22
N SER A 71 -13.02 0.27 -17.21
CA SER A 71 -13.86 0.08 -16.01
C SER A 71 -13.23 -0.84 -14.97
N TYR A 72 -12.30 -1.72 -15.34
CA TYR A 72 -11.71 -2.71 -14.43
C TYR A 72 -10.18 -2.75 -14.49
N SER A 73 -9.54 -1.94 -15.34
CA SER A 73 -8.09 -1.91 -15.51
C SER A 73 -7.37 -1.61 -14.21
N LEU A 74 -7.90 -0.68 -13.40
CA LEU A 74 -7.34 -0.37 -12.08
C LEU A 74 -7.33 -1.62 -11.19
N LEU A 75 -8.43 -2.37 -11.14
CA LEU A 75 -8.50 -3.61 -10.36
C LEU A 75 -7.49 -4.65 -10.86
N LEU A 76 -7.38 -4.85 -12.18
CA LEU A 76 -6.44 -5.83 -12.75
C LEU A 76 -4.98 -5.46 -12.47
N TYR A 77 -4.58 -4.22 -12.77
CA TYR A 77 -3.20 -3.80 -12.62
C TYR A 77 -2.83 -3.54 -11.16
N SER A 78 -3.77 -3.12 -10.31
CA SER A 78 -3.52 -2.98 -8.88
C SER A 78 -3.15 -4.31 -8.23
N GLY A 79 -3.76 -5.44 -8.62
CA GLY A 79 -3.33 -6.76 -8.12
C GLY A 79 -1.87 -7.09 -8.46
N VAL A 80 -1.39 -6.65 -9.63
CA VAL A 80 0.01 -6.83 -10.05
C VAL A 80 0.95 -5.82 -9.38
N LEU A 81 0.48 -4.61 -9.08
CA LEU A 81 1.32 -3.54 -8.52
C LEU A 81 1.33 -3.49 -6.99
N LEU A 82 0.28 -3.99 -6.33
CA LEU A 82 0.07 -3.93 -4.88
C LEU A 82 0.41 -5.24 -4.17
N ASP A 83 1.41 -5.98 -4.66
CA ASP A 83 1.97 -7.15 -3.98
C ASP A 83 0.98 -8.30 -3.76
N PHE A 84 0.03 -8.55 -4.66
CA PHE A 84 -0.84 -9.73 -4.52
C PHE A 84 -0.05 -11.01 -4.83
N GLY A 85 0.57 -11.57 -3.79
CA GLY A 85 1.36 -12.80 -3.84
C GLY A 85 2.78 -12.65 -4.43
N GLN A 86 3.24 -11.42 -4.71
CA GLN A 86 4.60 -11.22 -5.25
C GLN A 86 5.67 -11.49 -4.19
N ILE A 87 5.43 -11.08 -2.94
CA ILE A 87 6.33 -11.32 -1.82
C ILE A 87 6.65 -12.80 -1.63
N ILE A 88 5.65 -13.69 -1.77
CA ILE A 88 5.85 -15.14 -1.68
C ILE A 88 6.75 -15.61 -2.82
N ASN A 89 6.48 -15.17 -4.05
CA ASN A 89 7.32 -15.54 -5.19
C ASN A 89 8.77 -15.05 -5.05
N ILE A 90 8.99 -13.86 -4.48
CA ILE A 90 10.33 -13.33 -4.22
C ILE A 90 11.03 -14.15 -3.13
N GLU A 91 10.35 -14.47 -2.04
CA GLU A 91 10.89 -15.31 -0.96
C GLU A 91 11.26 -16.71 -1.46
N GLU A 92 10.37 -17.37 -2.19
CA GLU A 92 10.56 -18.75 -2.64
C GLU A 92 11.55 -18.89 -3.79
N ASN A 93 11.56 -17.95 -4.75
CA ASN A 93 12.32 -18.12 -6.00
C ASN A 93 13.57 -17.25 -6.12
N TYR A 94 13.77 -16.25 -5.25
CA TYR A 94 14.91 -15.34 -5.34
C TYR A 94 15.71 -15.24 -4.05
N LEU A 95 15.05 -14.94 -2.93
CA LEU A 95 15.73 -14.81 -1.64
C LEU A 95 16.03 -16.17 -1.01
N GLU A 96 15.27 -17.21 -1.39
CA GLU A 96 15.33 -18.57 -0.84
C GLU A 96 15.24 -18.60 0.70
N THR A 97 14.56 -17.60 1.27
CA THR A 97 14.40 -17.44 2.71
C THR A 97 13.12 -16.69 3.02
N GLU A 98 12.47 -17.06 4.12
CA GLU A 98 11.28 -16.39 4.59
C GLU A 98 11.64 -15.07 5.29
N ARG A 99 10.76 -14.07 5.21
CA ARG A 99 10.91 -12.84 6.01
C ARG A 99 10.98 -13.13 7.51
N PRO A 100 11.76 -12.32 8.25
CA PRO A 100 12.01 -12.57 9.66
C PRO A 100 10.74 -12.41 10.51
N LEU A 101 10.70 -13.12 11.63
CA LEU A 101 9.65 -12.93 12.63
C LEU A 101 9.89 -11.64 13.41
N ARG A 102 8.83 -10.84 13.50
CA ARG A 102 8.71 -9.64 14.33
C ARG A 102 7.40 -9.74 15.08
N ASN A 103 7.47 -9.89 16.41
CA ASN A 103 6.29 -10.12 17.27
C ASN A 103 5.38 -11.27 16.77
N ASN A 104 5.96 -12.43 16.47
CA ASN A 104 5.26 -13.61 15.93
C ASN A 104 4.53 -13.39 14.59
N LYS A 105 4.85 -12.31 13.87
CA LYS A 105 4.36 -12.03 12.53
C LYS A 105 5.52 -11.95 11.55
N ARG A 106 5.30 -12.44 10.34
CA ARG A 106 6.25 -12.33 9.23
C ARG A 106 5.96 -11.03 8.50
N TYR A 107 6.69 -9.98 8.81
CA TYR A 107 6.47 -8.66 8.20
C TYR A 107 7.82 -7.98 7.95
N TYR A 108 8.00 -7.43 6.75
CA TYR A 108 9.09 -6.50 6.49
C TYR A 108 8.73 -5.17 7.15
N TYR A 109 9.63 -4.67 7.98
CA TYR A 109 9.44 -3.42 8.71
C TYR A 109 10.57 -2.46 8.34
N ALA A 110 10.21 -1.19 8.21
CA ALA A 110 11.16 -0.10 8.01
C ALA A 110 10.72 1.10 8.85
N ILE A 111 11.69 1.85 9.35
CA ILE A 111 11.49 3.17 9.95
C ILE A 111 11.83 4.18 8.86
N ILE A 112 10.85 5.00 8.49
CA ILE A 112 10.98 5.92 7.37
C ILE A 112 10.69 7.32 7.88
N GLU A 113 11.58 8.27 7.62
CA GLU A 113 11.38 9.66 7.96
C GLU A 113 10.18 10.23 7.16
N GLN A 114 9.31 10.96 7.86
CA GLN A 114 8.10 11.55 7.29
C GLN A 114 8.13 13.07 7.50
N GLU A 115 8.34 13.80 6.40
CA GLU A 115 8.40 15.27 6.44
C GLU A 115 7.00 15.91 6.45
N GLN A 116 6.01 15.23 5.88
CA GLN A 116 4.62 15.69 5.77
C GLN A 116 3.67 14.66 6.38
N THR A 117 2.86 15.06 7.36
CA THR A 117 1.95 14.15 8.08
C THR A 117 0.71 13.77 7.28
N ASP A 118 0.36 14.55 6.26
CA ASP A 118 -0.82 14.36 5.40
C ASP A 118 -0.57 13.45 4.19
N LYS A 119 0.69 13.04 3.96
CA LYS A 119 1.11 12.18 2.84
C LYS A 119 2.04 11.08 3.31
N GLU A 120 2.08 10.00 2.54
CA GLU A 120 3.05 8.93 2.75
C GLU A 120 4.49 9.42 2.52
N SER A 121 5.44 8.87 3.29
CA SER A 121 6.86 9.13 3.10
C SER A 121 7.28 8.87 1.66
N PHE A 122 8.14 9.75 1.14
CA PHE A 122 8.66 9.71 -0.24
C PHE A 122 7.58 9.72 -1.34
N GLY A 123 6.33 10.08 -1.01
CA GLY A 123 5.20 10.06 -1.94
C GLY A 123 4.73 8.65 -2.31
N MET A 124 5.14 7.64 -1.54
CA MET A 124 4.80 6.23 -1.80
C MET A 124 3.28 6.00 -1.80
N TYR A 125 2.84 5.00 -2.57
CA TYR A 125 1.46 4.55 -2.49
C TYR A 125 1.28 3.80 -1.17
N GLY A 126 0.37 4.28 -0.32
CA GLY A 126 0.04 3.60 0.92
C GLY A 126 -1.41 3.16 0.99
N ASN A 127 -1.70 2.36 2.01
CA ASN A 127 -3.03 1.92 2.39
C ASN A 127 -3.34 2.37 3.83
N THR A 128 -4.55 2.83 4.07
CA THR A 128 -5.05 3.12 5.41
C THR A 128 -6.46 2.56 5.57
N TYR A 129 -6.82 2.24 6.81
CA TYR A 129 -8.13 1.71 7.13
C TYR A 129 -8.79 2.61 8.16
N LEU A 130 -10.01 3.06 7.86
CA LEU A 130 -10.89 3.65 8.85
C LEU A 130 -11.82 2.56 9.35
N ASP A 131 -11.64 2.19 10.61
CA ASP A 131 -12.50 1.24 11.31
C ASP A 131 -13.72 1.98 11.87
N LEU A 132 -14.92 1.51 11.50
CA LEU A 132 -16.22 2.04 11.93
C LEU A 132 -16.99 0.98 12.74
N GLY A 133 -16.32 -0.02 13.31
CA GLY A 133 -16.91 -1.11 14.07
C GLY A 133 -17.40 -2.24 13.17
N GLU A 134 -18.65 -2.15 12.70
CA GLU A 134 -19.24 -3.19 11.81
C GLU A 134 -18.73 -3.11 10.38
N TYR A 135 -18.15 -1.96 10.00
CA TYR A 135 -17.65 -1.70 8.66
C TYR A 135 -16.22 -1.17 8.73
N GLN A 136 -15.45 -1.44 7.69
CA GLN A 136 -14.12 -0.86 7.51
C GLN A 136 -14.02 -0.26 6.12
N ILE A 137 -13.51 0.98 6.05
CA ILE A 137 -13.21 1.65 4.78
C ILE A 137 -11.70 1.56 4.56
N GLY A 138 -11.29 0.76 3.58
CA GLY A 138 -9.92 0.75 3.07
C GLY A 138 -9.73 1.87 2.05
N LEU A 139 -8.83 2.81 2.31
CA LEU A 139 -8.41 3.82 1.35
C LEU A 139 -6.98 3.58 0.90
N TYR A 140 -6.74 3.80 -0.38
CA TYR A 140 -5.43 3.65 -0.99
C TYR A 140 -5.04 4.92 -1.75
N GLY A 141 -3.74 5.22 -1.79
CA GLY A 141 -3.19 6.43 -2.42
C GLY A 141 -2.37 7.29 -1.46
N ASN A 142 -1.75 8.35 -1.93
CA ASN A 142 -0.78 9.14 -1.16
C ASN A 142 -1.30 10.52 -0.68
N THR A 143 -2.54 10.88 -1.02
CA THR A 143 -3.18 12.18 -0.72
C THR A 143 -4.59 12.00 -0.13
N ARG A 144 -4.78 10.92 0.63
CA ARG A 144 -6.10 10.43 1.07
C ARG A 144 -6.84 11.37 2.03
N TYR A 145 -6.14 12.26 2.71
CA TYR A 145 -6.76 13.23 3.63
C TYR A 145 -6.97 14.61 3.01
N THR A 146 -6.46 14.83 1.80
CA THR A 146 -6.51 16.12 1.09
C THR A 146 -7.32 16.06 -0.20
N THR A 147 -7.84 14.88 -0.56
CA THR A 147 -8.66 14.66 -1.76
C THR A 147 -10.05 14.21 -1.37
N LEU A 148 -11.04 14.46 -2.24
CA LEU A 148 -12.41 14.02 -2.03
C LEU A 148 -12.54 12.50 -2.17
N ASN A 149 -13.03 11.84 -1.12
CA ASN A 149 -13.27 10.39 -1.06
C ASN A 149 -14.30 10.07 0.04
N LEU A 150 -14.56 8.78 0.29
CA LEU A 150 -15.56 8.34 1.28
C LEU A 150 -15.32 8.83 2.73
N ILE A 151 -14.08 9.17 3.10
CA ILE A 151 -13.74 9.69 4.43
C ILE A 151 -13.84 11.22 4.49
N THR A 152 -13.48 11.91 3.40
CA THR A 152 -13.40 13.38 3.35
C THR A 152 -14.65 14.03 2.77
N ALA A 153 -15.53 13.25 2.12
CA ALA A 153 -16.80 13.72 1.60
C ALA A 153 -17.73 14.15 2.73
N ASN A 154 -18.39 15.29 2.53
CA ASN A 154 -19.42 15.77 3.44
C ASN A 154 -20.81 15.32 2.96
N LYS A 155 -21.84 15.64 3.77
CA LYS A 155 -23.22 15.28 3.47
C LYS A 155 -23.70 15.78 2.10
N GLU A 156 -23.40 17.04 1.76
CA GLU A 156 -23.80 17.63 0.47
C GLU A 156 -23.20 16.86 -0.71
N THR A 157 -21.94 16.45 -0.60
CA THR A 157 -21.26 15.65 -1.63
C THR A 157 -21.89 14.28 -1.79
N PHE A 158 -22.28 13.61 -0.70
CA PHE A 158 -22.99 12.34 -0.79
C PHE A 158 -24.38 12.50 -1.41
N GLU A 159 -25.12 13.55 -1.08
CA GLU A 159 -26.42 13.84 -1.67
C GLU A 159 -26.31 14.14 -3.18
N GLU A 160 -25.25 14.83 -3.60
CA GLU A 160 -24.95 15.07 -5.01
C GLU A 160 -24.67 13.77 -5.78
N TYR A 161 -23.79 12.91 -5.26
CA TYR A 161 -23.37 11.72 -6.02
C TYR A 161 -24.35 10.55 -5.96
N PHE A 162 -25.12 10.44 -4.89
CA PHE A 162 -25.96 9.27 -4.64
C PHE A 162 -27.47 9.58 -4.62
N HIS A 163 -27.86 10.84 -4.85
CA HIS A 163 -29.25 11.32 -5.03
C HIS A 163 -30.29 10.60 -4.16
N ASP A 164 -30.47 11.11 -2.93
CA ASP A 164 -31.25 10.52 -1.82
C ASP A 164 -30.59 9.31 -1.15
N ALA A 165 -29.27 9.34 -0.95
CA ALA A 165 -28.64 8.45 0.01
C ALA A 165 -29.20 8.73 1.42
N ILE A 166 -29.66 7.69 2.10
CA ILE A 166 -29.94 7.73 3.55
C ILE A 166 -28.60 8.05 4.24
N THR A 167 -28.35 9.32 4.50
CA THR A 167 -27.13 9.86 5.09
C THR A 167 -27.20 9.79 6.61
N ASP A 168 -27.35 8.58 7.16
CA ASP A 168 -27.22 8.36 8.60
C ASP A 168 -25.79 7.90 8.94
N ILE A 169 -24.80 8.66 8.47
CA ILE A 169 -23.38 8.51 8.86
C ILE A 169 -23.03 9.56 9.94
N ASN A 170 -24.02 9.98 10.74
CA ASN A 170 -23.74 10.72 11.98
C ASN A 170 -23.23 9.74 13.05
N TYR A 171 -22.06 9.15 12.81
CA TYR A 171 -21.28 8.55 13.88
C TYR A 171 -20.72 9.68 14.73
N THR A 172 -21.47 9.98 15.79
CA THR A 172 -21.00 10.76 16.93
C THR A 172 -19.70 10.14 17.42
N LYS A 173 -18.61 10.90 17.38
CA LYS A 173 -17.40 10.59 18.15
C LYS A 173 -17.82 10.39 19.61
N ASN A 174 -17.91 9.14 20.06
CA ASN A 174 -17.88 8.86 21.48
C ASN A 174 -16.42 9.00 21.93
N ASN A 175 -16.21 9.96 22.83
CA ASN A 175 -14.94 10.27 23.48
C ASN A 175 -14.38 9.06 24.25
#